data_AF-A0A7Y2GFL9-F1
#
_entry.id   AF-A0A7Y2GFL9-F1
#
_cell.length_a   1.000
_cell.length_b   1.000
_cell.length_c   1.000
_cell.angle_alpha   90.00
_cell.angle_beta   90.00
_cell.angle_gamma   90.00
#
_symmetry.space_group_name_H-M   'P 1'
#
loop_
_entity.id
_entity.type
_entity.pdbx_description
1 polymer ?
#
loop_
_entity_poly.entity_id
_entity_poly.type
_entity_poly.pdbx_seq_one_letter_code
_entity_poly.pdbx_strand_id
1 'polypeptide(L)'
;GASGDQTTPADFTSDGKADVAFFRPTTGEWFVLRSEDFSFFSFPFGTNGDIPVPGDYDGDGTADAAVFRPSNNTWFLSQSTSGFEAVGFGIAGDIPTPNAYVRQ
;
A
#
# COMPACT_ATOMS: atom_id res chain seq x y z
N GLY A 1 -11.75 7.08 8.79
CA GLY A 1 -11.90 5.64 8.55
C GLY A 1 -12.91 5.03 9.50
N ALA A 2 -13.24 3.78 9.26
CA ALA A 2 -13.95 2.88 10.17
C ALA A 2 -12.95 2.19 11.14
N SER A 3 -13.48 1.54 12.18
CA SER A 3 -12.66 0.75 13.10
C SER A 3 -11.98 -0.40 12.35
N GLY A 4 -10.67 -0.56 12.52
CA GLY A 4 -9.87 -1.61 11.87
C GLY A 4 -9.27 -1.21 10.53
N ASP A 5 -9.56 -0.01 10.01
CA ASP A 5 -8.84 0.56 8.87
C ASP A 5 -7.36 0.80 9.26
N GLN A 6 -6.44 0.49 8.36
CA GLN A 6 -4.99 0.60 8.57
C GLN A 6 -4.45 1.80 7.81
N THR A 7 -3.79 2.73 8.48
CA THR A 7 -3.26 3.96 7.87
C THR A 7 -2.04 3.68 7.02
N THR A 8 -2.03 4.20 5.79
CA THR A 8 -1.01 3.89 4.77
C THR A 8 -0.61 5.13 3.96
N PRO A 9 -0.22 6.28 4.57
CA PRO A 9 0.11 7.48 3.80
C PRO A 9 1.33 7.28 2.88
N ALA A 10 1.21 7.64 1.61
CA ALA A 10 2.27 7.60 0.61
C ALA A 10 1.88 8.51 -0.58
N ASP A 11 2.80 8.81 -1.50
CA ASP A 11 2.53 9.63 -2.69
C ASP A 11 1.93 8.79 -3.81
N PHE A 12 0.60 8.65 -3.87
CA PHE A 12 -0.07 7.78 -4.85
C PHE A 12 -0.39 8.51 -6.16
N THR A 13 -0.12 9.81 -6.25
CA THR A 13 -0.45 10.65 -7.42
C THR A 13 0.76 11.26 -8.10
N SER A 14 1.97 10.97 -7.62
CA SER A 14 3.24 11.47 -8.15
C SER A 14 3.35 13.00 -8.07
N ASP A 15 2.77 13.63 -7.05
CA ASP A 15 2.84 15.08 -6.84
C ASP A 15 4.04 15.51 -5.97
N GLY A 16 4.82 14.54 -5.49
CA GLY A 16 5.98 14.73 -4.61
C GLY A 16 5.61 14.85 -3.14
N LYS A 17 4.36 14.56 -2.74
CA LYS A 17 3.89 14.64 -1.35
C LYS A 17 3.11 13.39 -0.99
N ALA A 18 3.16 13.05 0.30
CA ALA A 18 2.32 11.96 0.80
C ALA A 18 0.84 12.36 0.80
N ASP A 19 0.01 11.52 0.18
CA ASP A 19 -1.44 11.52 0.31
C ASP A 19 -1.87 10.90 1.64
N VAL A 20 -3.05 11.30 2.10
CA VAL A 20 -3.68 10.61 3.23
C VAL A 20 -4.36 9.37 2.69
N ALA A 21 -3.93 8.19 3.14
CA ALA A 21 -4.53 6.94 2.71
C ALA A 21 -4.75 5.95 3.84
N PHE A 22 -5.71 5.05 3.64
CA PHE A 22 -5.90 3.88 4.49
C PHE A 22 -6.39 2.68 3.67
N PHE A 23 -6.05 1.49 4.15
CA PHE A 23 -6.55 0.21 3.67
C PHE A 23 -7.63 -0.32 4.60
N ARG A 24 -8.70 -0.88 4.04
CA ARG A 24 -9.76 -1.57 4.79
C ARG A 24 -9.60 -3.09 4.65
N PRO A 25 -9.10 -3.79 5.68
CA PRO A 25 -8.83 -5.23 5.60
C PRO A 25 -10.09 -6.08 5.40
N THR A 26 -11.26 -5.61 5.83
CA THR A 26 -12.50 -6.38 5.69
C THR A 26 -12.97 -6.49 4.24
N THR A 27 -12.63 -5.51 3.39
CA THR A 27 -13.05 -5.47 1.98
C THR A 27 -11.89 -5.57 1.00
N GLY A 28 -10.64 -5.39 1.44
CA GLY A 28 -9.49 -5.32 0.54
C GLY A 28 -9.45 -4.02 -0.25
N GLU A 29 -10.04 -2.94 0.26
CA GLU A 29 -10.19 -1.68 -0.46
C GLU A 29 -9.26 -0.60 0.10
N TRP A 30 -8.60 0.12 -0.81
CA TRP A 30 -7.76 1.27 -0.52
C TRP A 30 -8.54 2.55 -0.73
N PHE A 31 -8.31 3.52 0.13
CA PHE A 31 -8.89 4.85 0.05
C PHE A 31 -7.76 5.87 0.10
N VAL A 32 -7.70 6.75 -0.89
CA VAL A 32 -6.66 7.78 -1.02
C VAL A 32 -7.34 9.13 -1.13
N LEU A 33 -7.01 10.02 -0.21
CA LEU A 33 -7.36 11.44 -0.23
C LEU A 33 -6.15 12.22 -0.72
N ARG A 34 -6.31 12.79 -1.91
CA ARG A 34 -5.26 13.46 -2.67
C ARG A 34 -4.76 14.72 -1.97
N SER A 35 -3.45 14.89 -1.93
CA SER A 35 -2.78 16.02 -1.28
C SER A 35 -2.99 17.35 -2.03
N GLU A 36 -3.23 17.28 -3.34
CA GLU A 36 -3.31 18.43 -4.25
C GLU A 36 -4.60 19.22 -4.10
N ASP A 37 -5.73 18.54 -3.89
CA ASP A 37 -7.06 19.14 -3.96
C ASP A 37 -8.10 18.56 -3.01
N PHE A 38 -7.73 17.58 -2.16
CA PHE A 38 -8.63 16.90 -1.24
C PHE A 38 -9.82 16.18 -1.91
N SER A 39 -9.76 15.92 -3.22
CA SER A 39 -10.59 14.88 -3.81
C SER A 39 -10.07 13.50 -3.40
N PHE A 40 -10.91 12.47 -3.50
CA PHE A 40 -10.51 11.12 -3.12
C PHE A 40 -10.92 10.10 -4.17
N PHE A 41 -10.19 9.00 -4.20
CA PHE A 41 -10.52 7.81 -4.97
C PHE A 41 -10.34 6.55 -4.12
N SER A 42 -10.98 5.46 -4.55
CA SER A 42 -10.80 4.15 -3.94
C SER A 42 -10.63 3.08 -5.01
N PHE A 43 -9.94 2.01 -4.65
CA PHE A 43 -9.73 0.87 -5.54
C PHE A 43 -9.53 -0.42 -4.73
N PRO A 44 -9.96 -1.58 -5.25
CA PRO A 44 -9.75 -2.86 -4.60
C PRO A 44 -8.35 -3.41 -4.89
N PHE A 45 -7.57 -3.71 -3.85
CA PHE A 45 -6.32 -4.44 -3.97
C PHE A 45 -5.93 -5.13 -2.65
N GLY A 46 -5.91 -6.46 -2.67
CA GLY A 46 -5.68 -7.30 -1.49
C GLY A 46 -6.97 -7.98 -0.99
N THR A 47 -6.86 -8.68 0.14
CA THR A 47 -7.99 -9.41 0.76
C THR A 47 -7.92 -9.38 2.29
N ASN A 48 -8.89 -10.03 2.93
CA ASN A 48 -8.93 -10.11 4.37
C ASN A 48 -7.73 -10.85 4.96
N GLY A 49 -7.09 -10.22 5.94
CA GLY A 49 -5.87 -10.73 6.59
C GLY A 49 -4.57 -10.24 5.96
N ASP A 50 -4.63 -9.53 4.84
CA ASP A 50 -3.46 -8.91 4.24
C ASP A 50 -3.04 -7.65 5.04
N ILE A 51 -1.73 -7.39 5.05
CA ILE A 51 -1.10 -6.22 5.69
C ILE A 51 -0.63 -5.27 4.59
N PRO A 52 -1.13 -4.01 4.54
CA PRO A 52 -0.76 -3.04 3.52
C PRO A 52 0.65 -2.51 3.75
N VAL A 53 1.41 -2.38 2.67
CA VAL A 53 2.83 -2.01 2.66
C VAL A 53 3.14 -1.11 1.45
N PRO A 54 2.47 0.04 1.30
CA PRO A 54 2.67 0.88 0.12
C PRO A 54 4.12 1.39 0.04
N GLY A 55 4.57 1.60 -1.20
CA GLY A 55 5.92 2.09 -1.49
C GLY A 55 6.16 2.11 -2.98
N ASP A 56 7.18 2.85 -3.41
CA ASP A 56 7.65 2.84 -4.80
C ASP A 56 8.53 1.60 -5.00
N TYR A 57 7.99 0.56 -5.66
CA TYR A 57 8.68 -0.72 -5.90
C TYR A 57 9.16 -0.88 -7.34
N ASP A 58 8.67 -0.07 -8.28
CA ASP A 58 9.12 -0.07 -9.67
C ASP A 58 10.05 1.12 -10.04
N GLY A 59 10.24 2.06 -9.12
CA GLY A 59 11.23 3.14 -9.17
C GLY A 59 10.77 4.36 -9.97
N ASP A 60 9.46 4.57 -10.11
CA ASP A 60 8.89 5.66 -10.90
C ASP A 60 8.64 6.95 -10.09
N GLY A 61 8.81 6.91 -8.76
CA GLY A 61 8.53 8.01 -7.85
C GLY A 61 7.08 8.06 -7.35
N THR A 62 6.23 7.12 -7.77
CA THR A 62 4.85 6.94 -7.31
C THR A 62 4.80 5.78 -6.31
N ALA A 63 3.97 5.90 -5.28
CA ALA A 63 3.71 4.79 -4.37
C ALA A 63 2.78 3.75 -5.01
N ASP A 64 3.21 2.50 -4.98
CA ASP A 64 2.42 1.35 -5.39
C ASP A 64 1.53 0.86 -4.25
N ALA A 65 0.35 0.36 -4.62
CA ALA A 65 -0.45 -0.42 -3.70
C ALA A 65 0.19 -1.80 -3.55
N ALA A 66 0.65 -2.12 -2.34
CA ALA A 66 1.24 -3.40 -2.05
C ALA A 66 0.68 -3.97 -0.75
N VAL A 67 0.53 -5.30 -0.70
CA VAL A 67 0.08 -6.02 0.49
C VAL A 67 0.95 -7.25 0.75
N PHE A 68 1.26 -7.51 2.01
CA PHE A 68 1.85 -8.77 2.46
C PHE A 68 0.74 -9.69 2.97
N ARG A 69 0.74 -10.94 2.50
CA ARG A 69 -0.16 -11.99 2.96
C ARG A 69 0.58 -12.96 3.88
N PRO A 70 0.36 -12.89 5.21
CA PRO A 70 1.06 -13.76 6.16
C PRO A 70 0.73 -15.25 6.01
N SER A 71 -0.44 -15.60 5.44
CA SER A 71 -0.88 -16.99 5.34
C SER A 71 -0.06 -17.83 4.36
N ASN A 72 0.67 -17.19 3.45
CA ASN A 72 1.52 -17.86 2.45
C ASN A 72 2.83 -17.10 2.17
N ASN A 73 3.22 -16.17 3.03
CA ASN A 73 4.43 -15.34 2.92
C ASN A 73 4.62 -14.69 1.54
N THR A 74 3.52 -14.25 0.93
CA THR A 74 3.54 -13.67 -0.41
C THR A 74 3.27 -12.18 -0.35
N TRP A 75 4.09 -11.42 -1.05
CA TRP A 75 3.93 -9.99 -1.30
C TRP A 75 3.22 -9.83 -2.62
N PHE A 76 2.17 -9.03 -2.66
CA PHE A 76 1.41 -8.70 -3.85
C PHE A 76 1.58 -7.21 -4.11
N LEU A 77 2.02 -6.86 -5.31
CA LEU A 77 2.33 -5.50 -5.72
C LEU A 77 1.46 -5.15 -6.93
N SER A 78 0.82 -4.00 -6.87
CA SER A 78 0.18 -3.35 -8.00
C SER A 78 1.01 -2.12 -8.34
N GLN A 79 2.09 -2.36 -9.09
CA GLN A 79 3.04 -1.35 -9.54
C GLN A 79 2.37 -0.36 -10.49
N SER A 80 2.59 0.92 -10.26
CA SER A 80 2.02 2.06 -10.97
C SER A 80 2.30 1.99 -12.48
N THR A 81 3.51 1.56 -12.87
CA THR A 81 3.93 1.50 -14.28
C THR A 81 4.26 0.08 -14.75
N SER A 82 4.69 -0.79 -13.84
CA SER A 82 5.16 -2.15 -14.17
C SER A 82 4.09 -3.24 -14.02
N GLY A 83 2.90 -2.89 -13.50
CA GLY A 83 1.74 -3.78 -13.43
C GLY A 83 1.73 -4.67 -12.18
N PHE A 84 1.22 -5.90 -12.30
CA PHE A 84 1.05 -6.78 -11.14
C PHE A 84 2.25 -7.71 -10.94
N GLU A 85 2.73 -7.79 -9.71
CA GLU A 85 3.77 -8.74 -9.29
C GLU A 85 3.36 -9.48 -8.00
N ALA A 86 3.74 -10.75 -7.90
CA ALA A 86 3.59 -11.54 -6.69
C ALA A 86 4.90 -12.25 -6.36
N VAL A 87 5.47 -11.94 -5.19
CA VAL A 87 6.79 -12.41 -4.76
C VAL A 87 6.68 -13.15 -3.44
N GLY A 88 7.14 -14.41 -3.39
CA GLY A 88 7.34 -15.12 -2.14
C GLY A 88 8.65 -14.67 -1.50
N PHE A 89 8.58 -13.94 -0.37
CA PHE A 89 9.76 -13.43 0.33
C PHE A 89 9.50 -13.33 1.84
N GLY A 90 10.48 -13.74 2.66
CA GLY A 90 10.34 -13.88 4.12
C GLY A 90 9.96 -15.30 4.57
N ILE A 91 10.18 -15.58 5.85
CA ILE A 91 9.80 -16.85 6.51
C ILE A 91 8.58 -16.67 7.42
N ALA A 92 7.98 -17.78 7.86
CA ALA A 92 6.80 -17.74 8.71
C ALA A 92 7.13 -17.01 10.03
N GLY A 93 6.42 -15.91 10.29
CA GLY A 93 6.66 -15.04 11.44
C GLY A 93 7.30 -13.69 11.10
N ASP A 94 7.80 -13.51 9.88
CA ASP A 94 8.24 -12.19 9.42
C ASP A 94 7.03 -11.29 9.21
N ILE A 95 7.11 -10.08 9.78
CA ILE A 95 6.10 -9.04 9.63
C ILE A 95 6.76 -7.89 8.86
N PRO A 96 6.14 -7.38 7.79
CA PRO A 96 6.67 -6.22 7.09
C PRO A 96 6.73 -5.03 8.03
N THR A 97 7.86 -4.34 8.04
CA THR A 97 7.92 -3.01 8.65
C THR A 97 7.36 -2.00 7.65
N PRO A 98 6.40 -1.15 8.04
CA PRO A 98 6.04 0.02 7.23
C PRO A 98 7.29 0.83 6.91
N ASN A 99 7.36 1.37 5.70
CA ASN A 99 8.48 2.18 5.22
C ASN A 99 8.87 3.23 6.28
N ALA A 100 10.12 3.16 6.76
CA ALA A 100 10.67 4.14 7.67
C ALA A 100 11.03 5.39 6.85
N TYR A 101 10.35 6.51 7.12
CA TYR A 101 10.70 7.81 6.55
C TYR A 101 12.17 8.16 6.86
N VAL A 102 13.08 7.89 5.92
CA VAL A 102 14.43 8.46 5.99
C VAL A 102 14.34 9.87 5.42
N ARG A 103 14.25 10.86 6.32
CA ARG A 103 14.40 12.26 5.96
C ARG A 103 15.89 12.49 5.62
N GLN A 104 16.22 12.75 4.35
CA GLN A 104 17.48 13.44 4.00
C GLN A 104 17.34 14.94 4.29
#